data_AF-A0A2N8L1V3-F1
#
_entry.id   AF-A0A2N8L1V3-F1
#
_cell.length_a   1.000
_cell.length_b   1.000
_cell.length_c   1.000
_cell.angle_alpha   90.00
_cell.angle_beta   90.00
_cell.angle_gamma   90.00
#
_symmetry.space_group_name_H-M   'P 1'
#
loop_
_entity.id
_entity.type
_entity.pdbx_description
1 polymer ?
#
loop_
_entity_poly.entity_id
_entity_poly.type
_entity_poly.pdbx_seq_one_letter_code
_entity_poly.pdbx_strand_id
1 'polypeptide(L)'
;MPRSSAAPAPRVQLHIGSLALPGYTAREGARLAGAFEQELGRLLAQQASQLALQPSMEADLLRIPRFRRSAAESPERTGQRLARALIQGLPR
;
A
#
# COMPACT_ATOMS: atom_id res chain seq x y z
N MET A 1 26.46 11.63 27.53
CA MET A 1 25.28 11.69 26.65
C MET A 1 25.22 10.42 25.82
N PRO A 2 24.20 9.54 25.98
CA PRO A 2 24.10 8.38 25.12
C PRO A 2 23.68 8.84 23.72
N ARG A 3 24.47 8.47 22.71
CA ARG A 3 24.12 8.66 21.30
C ARG A 3 22.91 7.79 21.01
N SER A 4 21.78 8.42 20.72
CA SER A 4 20.59 7.72 20.23
C SER A 4 20.96 7.04 18.92
N SER A 5 21.20 5.73 19.00
CA SER A 5 21.33 4.84 17.86
C SER A 5 19.95 4.78 17.21
N ALA A 6 19.67 5.70 16.29
CA ALA A 6 18.47 5.63 15.47
C ALA A 6 18.48 4.28 14.76
N ALA A 7 17.58 3.38 15.16
CA ALA A 7 17.45 2.08 14.54
C ALA A 7 17.29 2.28 13.02
N PRO A 8 17.99 1.51 12.19
CA PRO A 8 17.88 1.64 10.74
C PRO A 8 16.40 1.52 10.35
N ALA A 9 15.92 2.48 9.56
CA ALA A 9 14.55 2.49 9.11
C ALA A 9 14.24 1.16 8.41
N PRO A 10 13.15 0.46 8.79
CA PRO A 10 12.82 -0.81 8.19
C PRO A 10 12.61 -0.62 6.69
N ARG A 11 13.28 -1.47 5.91
CA ARG A 11 13.08 -1.54 4.46
C ARG A 11 11.94 -2.49 4.19
N VAL A 12 10.84 -1.96 3.67
CA VAL A 12 9.71 -2.75 3.19
C VAL A 12 9.78 -2.80 1.67
N GLN A 13 9.81 -4.00 1.11
CA GLN A 13 9.72 -4.22 -0.33
C GLN A 13 8.40 -4.92 -0.63
N LEU A 14 7.56 -4.29 -1.46
CA LEU A 14 6.29 -4.86 -1.88
C LEU A 14 6.39 -5.28 -3.34
N HIS A 15 6.08 -6.54 -3.60
CA HIS A 15 5.97 -7.07 -4.95
C HIS A 15 4.50 -7.33 -5.26
N ILE A 16 3.98 -6.65 -6.28
CA ILE A 16 2.63 -6.89 -6.82
C ILE A 16 2.81 -7.50 -8.20
N GLY A 17 2.48 -8.79 -8.35
CA GLY A 17 2.64 -9.49 -9.62
C GLY A 17 1.73 -8.93 -10.73
N SER A 18 0.46 -8.66 -10.40
CA SER A 18 -0.47 -8.01 -11.32
C SER A 18 -1.58 -7.31 -10.54
N LEU A 19 -1.93 -6.09 -10.97
CA LEU A 19 -3.07 -5.34 -10.44
C LEU A 19 -4.04 -5.01 -11.59
N ALA A 20 -5.06 -5.85 -11.74
CA ALA A 20 -6.10 -5.65 -12.74
C ALA A 20 -7.25 -4.80 -12.16
N LEU A 21 -7.40 -3.56 -12.65
CA LEU A 21 -8.49 -2.68 -12.25
C LEU A 21 -9.43 -2.43 -13.44
N PRO A 22 -10.63 -3.02 -13.45
CA PRO A 22 -11.56 -2.87 -14.56
C PRO A 22 -12.02 -1.41 -14.70
N GLY A 23 -12.10 -0.95 -15.96
CA GLY A 23 -12.63 0.37 -16.30
C GLY A 23 -11.62 1.53 -16.22
N TYR A 24 -10.32 1.25 -16.14
CA TYR A 24 -9.26 2.25 -16.30
C TYR A 24 -8.51 2.04 -17.61
N THR A 25 -8.23 3.14 -18.31
CA THR A 25 -7.26 3.14 -19.41
C THR A 25 -5.83 2.94 -18.87
N ALA A 26 -4.89 2.56 -19.72
CA ALA A 26 -3.49 2.38 -19.32
C ALA A 26 -2.89 3.64 -18.63
N ARG A 27 -3.22 4.83 -19.14
CA ARG A 27 -2.75 6.10 -18.58
C ARG A 27 -3.34 6.40 -17.20
N GLU A 28 -4.60 6.04 -16.97
CA GLU A 28 -5.22 6.19 -15.65
C GLU A 28 -4.70 5.13 -14.69
N GLY A 29 -4.46 3.91 -15.16
CA GLY A 29 -3.82 2.84 -14.41
C GLY A 29 -2.46 3.26 -13.88
N ALA A 30 -1.62 3.90 -14.71
CA ALA A 30 -0.31 4.40 -14.27
C ALA A 30 -0.42 5.48 -13.17
N ARG A 31 -1.36 6.42 -13.30
CA ARG A 31 -1.61 7.45 -12.28
C ARG A 31 -2.11 6.87 -10.97
N LEU A 32 -3.00 5.88 -11.05
CA LEU A 32 -3.48 5.12 -9.91
C LEU A 32 -2.34 4.37 -9.22
N ALA A 33 -1.53 3.63 -9.98
CA ALA A 33 -0.40 2.86 -9.46
C ALA A 33 0.59 3.76 -8.73
N GLY A 34 0.98 4.90 -9.32
CA GLY A 34 1.87 5.85 -8.66
C GLY A 34 1.29 6.42 -7.36
N ALA A 35 0.00 6.77 -7.34
CA ALA A 35 -0.67 7.27 -6.14
C ALA A 35 -0.81 6.18 -5.05
N PHE A 36 -1.02 4.94 -5.47
CA PHE A 36 -1.08 3.77 -4.59
C PHE A 36 0.29 3.51 -3.95
N GLU A 37 1.37 3.47 -4.74
CA GLU A 37 2.74 3.23 -4.24
C GLU A 37 3.16 4.31 -3.23
N GLN A 38 2.89 5.58 -3.54
CA GLN A 38 3.20 6.70 -2.65
C GLN A 38 2.44 6.62 -1.32
N GLU A 39 1.13 6.39 -1.37
CA GLU A 39 0.31 6.30 -0.15
C GLU A 39 0.66 5.05 0.66
N LEU A 40 0.92 3.93 0.01
CA LEU A 40 1.31 2.70 0.69
C LEU A 40 2.69 2.84 1.33
N GLY A 41 3.68 3.40 0.64
CA GLY A 41 4.99 3.71 1.21
C GLY A 41 4.87 4.62 2.44
N ARG A 42 4.01 5.66 2.37
CA ARG A 42 3.72 6.54 3.51
C ARG A 42 3.12 5.79 4.70
N LEU A 43 2.13 4.93 4.47
CA LEU A 43 1.46 4.15 5.52
C LEU A 43 2.39 3.10 6.15
N LEU A 44 3.17 2.40 5.33
CA LEU A 44 4.18 1.45 5.80
C LEU A 44 5.26 2.13 6.63
N ALA A 45 5.72 3.32 6.22
CA ALA A 45 6.65 4.10 7.03
C ALA A 45 6.07 4.51 8.39
N GLN A 46 4.75 4.74 8.48
CA GLN A 46 4.07 5.02 9.76
C GLN A 46 3.93 3.77 10.64
N GLN A 47 3.79 2.59 10.04
CA GLN A 47 3.68 1.30 10.73
C GLN A 47 5.01 0.55 10.82
N ALA A 48 6.11 1.19 10.41
CA ALA A 48 7.46 0.65 10.32
C ALA A 48 7.87 -0.15 11.56
N SER A 49 7.61 0.41 12.75
CA SER A 49 7.94 -0.22 14.03
C SER A 49 7.09 -1.43 14.38
N GLN A 50 5.86 -1.54 13.83
CA GLN A 50 4.99 -2.72 13.99
C GLN A 50 5.37 -3.82 12.99
N LEU A 51 5.69 -3.45 11.75
CA LEU A 51 6.12 -4.38 10.71
C LEU A 51 7.54 -4.91 10.95
N ALA A 52 8.41 -4.15 11.60
CA ALA A 52 9.76 -4.61 11.97
C ALA A 52 9.77 -5.82 12.91
N LEU A 53 8.62 -6.15 13.54
CA LEU A 53 8.46 -7.34 14.38
C LEU A 53 8.11 -8.60 13.56
N GLN A 54 7.78 -8.47 12.28
CA GLN A 54 7.46 -9.58 11.39
C GLN A 54 8.50 -9.68 10.25
N PRO A 55 9.34 -10.74 10.23
CA PRO A 55 10.46 -10.83 9.29
C PRO A 55 10.03 -11.04 7.83
N SER A 56 8.84 -11.61 7.60
CA SER A 56 8.22 -11.72 6.29
C SER A 56 6.72 -11.95 6.45
N MET A 57 5.92 -11.33 5.58
CA MET A 57 4.48 -11.56 5.49
C MET A 57 4.16 -11.95 4.05
N GLU A 58 3.60 -13.14 3.88
CA GLU A 58 3.13 -13.64 2.60
C GLU A 58 1.62 -13.80 2.68
N ALA A 59 0.92 -13.18 1.73
CA ALA A 59 -0.54 -13.23 1.66
C ALA A 59 -0.95 -13.61 0.24
N ASP A 60 -1.36 -14.86 0.06
CA ASP A 60 -1.77 -15.41 -1.24
C ASP A 60 -3.00 -14.71 -1.82
N LEU A 61 -3.89 -14.21 -0.96
CA LEU A 61 -5.11 -13.53 -1.37
C LEU A 61 -5.54 -12.44 -0.38
N LEU A 62 -5.18 -11.19 -0.67
CA LEU A 62 -5.73 -10.03 0.04
C LEU A 62 -7.08 -9.66 -0.56
N ARG A 63 -8.16 -10.10 0.09
CA ARG A 63 -9.50 -9.61 -0.24
C ARG A 63 -9.66 -8.21 0.33
N ILE A 64 -9.88 -7.25 -0.54
CA ILE A 64 -10.30 -5.90 -0.17
C ILE A 64 -11.82 -5.84 -0.24
N PRO A 65 -12.55 -6.15 0.86
CA PRO A 65 -14.01 -6.12 0.82
C PRO A 65 -14.48 -4.69 0.52
N ARG A 66 -15.42 -4.57 -0.43
CA ARG A 66 -16.14 -3.33 -0.76
C ARG A 66 -15.32 -2.23 -1.47
N PHE A 67 -14.37 -2.58 -2.31
CA PHE A 67 -13.77 -1.61 -3.23
C PHE A 67 -14.76 -1.22 -4.34
N ARG A 68 -15.68 -0.29 -4.04
CA ARG A 68 -16.58 0.30 -5.04
C ARG A 68 -15.94 1.56 -5.63
N ARG A 69 -15.83 1.56 -6.96
CA ARG A 69 -15.50 2.74 -7.75
C ARG A 69 -16.67 3.73 -7.70
N SER A 70 -16.38 4.99 -7.42
CA SER A 70 -17.28 6.07 -7.78
C SER A 70 -16.89 6.56 -9.18
N ALA A 71 -17.85 6.68 -10.10
CA ALA A 71 -17.57 7.07 -11.49
C ALA A 71 -16.92 8.46 -11.59
N ALA A 72 -17.12 9.32 -10.58
CA ALA A 72 -16.53 10.65 -10.49
C ALA A 72 -15.17 10.69 -9.75
N GLU A 73 -14.65 9.54 -9.29
CA GLU A 73 -13.41 9.50 -8.51
C GLU A 73 -12.19 9.50 -9.42
N SER A 74 -11.19 10.32 -9.07
CA SER A 74 -9.94 10.37 -9.83
C SER A 74 -9.13 9.08 -9.63
N PRO A 75 -8.30 8.70 -10.61
CA PRO A 75 -7.41 7.54 -10.49
C PRO A 75 -6.51 7.61 -9.25
N GLU A 76 -6.03 8.80 -8.89
CA GLU A 76 -5.14 9.02 -7.74
C GLU A 76 -5.85 8.75 -6.41
N ARG A 77 -7.08 9.25 -6.24
CA ARG A 77 -7.90 8.95 -5.05
C ARG A 77 -8.20 7.46 -4.95
N THR A 78 -8.45 6.82 -6.09
CA THR A 78 -8.64 5.38 -6.15
C THR A 78 -7.40 4.64 -5.64
N GLY A 79 -6.21 5.02 -6.09
CA GLY A 79 -4.93 4.43 -5.66
C GLY A 79 -4.69 4.61 -4.16
N GLN A 80 -4.94 5.81 -3.63
CA GLN A 80 -4.80 6.09 -2.19
C GLN A 80 -5.77 5.25 -1.34
N ARG A 81 -7.03 5.13 -1.76
CA ARG A 81 -8.02 4.30 -1.07
C ARG A 81 -7.62 2.83 -1.11
N LEU A 82 -7.09 2.35 -2.22
CA LEU A 82 -6.63 0.98 -2.37
C LEU A 82 -5.47 0.69 -1.39
N ALA A 83 -4.50 1.60 -1.28
CA ALA A 83 -3.38 1.47 -0.34
C ALA A 83 -3.85 1.38 1.12
N ARG A 84 -4.80 2.23 1.50
CA ARG A 84 -5.42 2.21 2.84
C ARG A 84 -6.16 0.91 3.11
N ALA A 85 -6.93 0.45 2.14
CA ALA A 85 -7.70 -0.78 2.28
C ALA A 85 -6.80 -2.03 2.34
N LEU A 86 -5.66 -2.01 1.62
CA LEU A 86 -4.64 -3.05 1.70
C LEU A 86 -4.04 -3.10 3.10
N ILE A 87 -3.53 -1.98 3.63
CA ILE A 87 -2.99 -1.89 5.00
C ILE A 87 -3.99 -2.40 6.05
N GLN A 88 -5.27 -2.08 5.88
CA GLN A 88 -6.32 -2.56 6.79
C GLN A 88 -6.60 -4.07 6.69
N GLY A 89 -6.33 -4.66 5.53
CA GLY A 89 -6.49 -6.09 5.27
C GLY A 89 -5.26 -6.93 5.62
N LEU A 90 -4.12 -6.30 5.93
CA LEU A 90 -2.93 -7.03 6.39
C LEU A 90 -3.21 -7.62 7.78
N PRO A 91 -2.88 -8.91 8.00
CA PRO A 91 -2.91 -9.49 9.33
C PRO A 91 -1.98 -8.69 10.26
N ARG A 92 -2.46 -8.42 11.49
CA ARG A 92 -1.70 -7.68 12.50
C ARG A 92 -0.71 -8.57 13.24
#